data_AF-A0A5N6LU83-F1
#
_entry.id   AF-A0A5N6LU83-F1
#
_cell.length_a   1.000
_cell.length_b   1.000
_cell.length_c   1.000
_cell.angle_alpha   90.00
_cell.angle_beta   90.00
_cell.angle_gamma   90.00
#
_symmetry.space_group_name_H-M   'P 1'
#
loop_
_entity.id
_entity.type
_entity.pdbx_description
1 polymer ?
#
loop_
_entity_poly.entity_id
_entity_poly.type
_entity_poly.pdbx_seq_one_letter_code
_entity_poly.pdbx_strand_id
1 'polypeptide(L)'
;MAMPWEDFKTLLRTEFCPKNELQKLEVKLSNHVMKGADHMGYTTRYHELVALVPDMVPTLEKRIDRYVGGLPACIQGMVVSANPATVESAISKN
;
A
#
# COMPACT_ATOMS: atom_id res chain seq x y z
N MET A 1 31.22 -17.31 14.74
CA MET A 1 30.83 -16.35 13.69
C MET A 1 29.44 -15.82 14.04
N ALA A 2 29.23 -14.51 13.97
CA ALA A 2 27.93 -13.90 14.22
C ALA A 2 27.11 -13.85 12.93
N MET A 3 25.80 -14.05 13.05
CA MET A 3 24.86 -13.93 11.93
C MET A 3 24.74 -12.46 11.49
N PRO A 4 24.77 -12.16 10.18
CA PRO A 4 24.44 -10.83 9.66
C PRO A 4 23.03 -10.37 10.06
N TRP A 5 22.87 -9.07 10.30
CA TRP A 5 21.58 -8.48 10.70
C TRP A 5 20.45 -8.71 9.67
N GLU A 6 20.78 -8.72 8.38
CA GLU A 6 19.79 -8.98 7.32
C GLU A 6 19.27 -10.42 7.34
N ASP A 7 20.15 -11.39 7.60
CA ASP A 7 19.78 -12.81 7.71
C ASP A 7 18.90 -13.03 8.94
N PHE A 8 19.21 -12.37 10.05
CA PHE A 8 18.41 -12.43 11.26
C PHE A 8 17.00 -11.86 11.05
N LYS A 9 16.87 -10.70 10.40
CA LYS A 9 15.54 -10.13 10.06
C LYS A 9 14.74 -11.06 9.13
N THR A 10 15.41 -11.70 8.19
CA THR A 10 14.78 -12.66 7.26
C THR A 10 14.27 -13.88 7.99
N LEU A 11 15.05 -14.43 8.93
CA LEU A 11 14.62 -15.53 9.80
C LEU A 11 13.41 -15.14 10.63
N LEU A 12 13.43 -13.98 11.30
CA LEU A 12 12.28 -13.50 12.07
C LEU A 12 11.02 -13.35 11.20
N ARG A 13 11.15 -12.79 10.00
CA ARG A 13 9.99 -12.69 9.08
C ARG A 13 9.50 -14.06 8.64
N THR A 14 10.40 -15.00 8.37
CA THR A 14 10.01 -16.34 7.92
C THR A 14 9.29 -17.12 9.03
N GLU A 15 9.76 -17.00 10.27
CA GLU A 15 9.22 -17.71 11.42
C GLU A 15 7.90 -17.06 11.90
N PHE A 16 7.85 -15.73 11.98
CA PHE A 16 6.74 -15.01 12.60
C PHE A 16 5.76 -14.36 11.62
N CYS A 17 6.11 -14.26 10.33
CA CYS A 17 5.23 -13.74 9.29
C CYS A 17 4.87 -14.88 8.32
N PRO A 18 3.97 -15.79 8.73
CA PRO A 18 3.64 -16.94 7.92
C PRO A 18 3.00 -16.49 6.60
N LYS A 19 3.32 -17.19 5.52
CA LYS A 19 2.94 -16.79 4.14
C LYS A 19 1.44 -16.55 3.97
N ASN A 20 0.60 -17.30 4.69
CA ASN A 20 -0.85 -17.15 4.67
C ASN A 20 -1.31 -15.80 5.26
N GLU A 21 -0.65 -15.29 6.30
CA GLU A 21 -0.97 -13.98 6.89
C GLU A 21 -0.51 -12.84 5.97
N LEU A 22 0.65 -12.99 5.33
CA LEU A 22 1.09 -12.07 4.26
C LEU A 22 0.07 -12.03 3.11
N GLN A 23 -0.36 -13.19 2.62
CA GLN A 23 -1.36 -13.28 1.56
C GLN A 23 -2.69 -12.62 1.96
N LYS A 24 -3.13 -12.75 3.21
CA LYS A 24 -4.32 -12.03 3.71
C LYS A 24 -4.12 -10.51 3.67
N LEU A 25 -2.93 -10.01 3.98
CA LEU A 25 -2.60 -8.58 3.92
C LEU A 25 -2.56 -8.08 2.47
N GLU A 26 -2.00 -8.86 1.54
CA GLU A 26 -2.01 -8.56 0.11
C GLU A 26 -3.44 -8.48 -0.43
N VAL A 27 -4.30 -9.43 -0.06
CA VAL A 27 -5.72 -9.42 -0.43
C VAL A 27 -6.43 -8.20 0.17
N LYS A 28 -6.13 -7.84 1.43
CA LYS A 28 -6.67 -6.62 2.06
C LYS A 28 -6.24 -5.37 1.29
N LEU A 29 -4.98 -5.24 0.89
CA LEU A 29 -4.50 -4.11 0.11
C LEU A 29 -5.14 -4.07 -1.28
N SER A 30 -5.29 -5.21 -1.96
CA SER A 30 -5.94 -5.30 -3.27
C SER A 30 -7.39 -4.84 -3.24
N ASN A 31 -8.11 -5.17 -2.17
CA ASN A 31 -9.53 -4.88 -2.01
C ASN A 31 -9.80 -3.58 -1.23
N HIS A 32 -8.75 -2.83 -0.86
CA HIS A 32 -8.88 -1.60 -0.10
C HIS A 32 -9.41 -0.48 -1.00
N VAL A 33 -10.63 -0.04 -0.70
CA VAL A 33 -11.34 1.02 -1.42
C VAL A 33 -11.88 2.05 -0.44
N MET A 34 -11.96 3.30 -0.86
CA MET A 34 -12.52 4.39 -0.07
C MET A 34 -14.02 4.15 0.17
N LYS A 35 -14.48 4.29 1.41
CA LYS A 35 -15.88 4.11 1.78
C LYS A 35 -16.49 5.46 2.15
N GLY A 36 -17.58 5.82 1.47
CA GLY A 36 -18.22 7.11 1.68
C GLY A 36 -17.25 8.27 1.46
N ALA A 37 -17.21 9.22 2.40
CA ALA A 37 -16.32 10.38 2.37
C ALA A 37 -15.11 10.26 3.32
N ASP A 38 -14.79 9.05 3.81
CA ASP A 38 -13.69 8.83 4.76
C ASP A 38 -12.32 8.78 4.05
N HIS A 39 -11.83 9.96 3.67
CA HIS A 39 -10.53 10.10 3.02
C HIS A 39 -9.37 9.77 3.96
N MET A 40 -9.39 10.30 5.19
CA MET A 40 -8.29 10.08 6.15
C MET A 40 -8.17 8.61 6.52
N GLY A 41 -9.28 7.93 6.84
CA GLY A 41 -9.26 6.51 7.15
C GLY A 41 -8.78 5.66 5.97
N TYR A 42 -9.19 6.01 4.75
CA TYR A 42 -8.68 5.37 3.54
C TYR A 42 -7.16 5.51 3.39
N THR A 43 -6.65 6.74 3.48
CA THR A 43 -5.22 7.05 3.29
C THR A 43 -4.35 6.45 4.39
N THR A 44 -4.75 6.58 5.67
CA THR A 44 -4.04 5.97 6.80
C THR A 44 -3.94 4.47 6.61
N ARG A 45 -5.07 3.80 6.31
CA ARG A 45 -5.09 2.34 6.16
C ARG A 45 -4.29 1.86 4.95
N TYR A 46 -4.28 2.63 3.86
CA TYR A 46 -3.45 2.36 2.71
C TYR A 46 -1.95 2.36 3.09
N HIS A 47 -1.47 3.39 3.79
CA HIS A 47 -0.08 3.45 4.23
C HIS A 47 0.31 2.31 5.18
N GLU A 48 -0.57 1.95 6.12
CA GLU A 48 -0.36 0.79 7.00
C GLU A 48 -0.19 -0.50 6.20
N LEU A 49 -1.06 -0.77 5.23
CA LEU A 49 -1.01 -2.00 4.43
C LEU A 49 0.24 -2.03 3.53
N VAL A 50 0.59 -0.92 2.87
CA VAL A 50 1.81 -0.83 2.05
C VAL A 50 3.07 -1.04 2.87
N ALA A 51 3.10 -0.56 4.11
CA ALA A 51 4.24 -0.80 5.02
C ALA A 51 4.38 -2.28 5.41
N LEU A 52 3.26 -3.02 5.50
CA LEU A 52 3.24 -4.44 5.86
C LEU A 52 3.55 -5.37 4.68
N VAL A 53 3.10 -5.02 3.46
CA VAL A 53 3.32 -5.82 2.24
C VAL A 53 3.96 -4.97 1.11
N PRO A 54 5.16 -4.42 1.32
CA PRO A 54 5.80 -3.52 0.36
C PRO A 54 6.13 -4.20 -0.97
N ASP A 55 6.33 -5.53 -0.96
CA ASP A 55 6.64 -6.33 -2.14
C ASP A 55 5.48 -6.41 -3.14
N MET A 56 4.24 -6.16 -2.69
CA MET A 56 3.06 -6.10 -3.57
C MET A 56 3.05 -4.83 -4.44
N VAL A 57 3.65 -3.74 -3.95
CA VAL A 57 3.75 -2.43 -4.62
C VAL A 57 5.20 -1.93 -4.62
N PRO A 58 6.12 -2.63 -5.33
CA PRO A 58 7.55 -2.43 -5.20
C PRO A 58 8.04 -1.12 -5.80
N THR A 59 7.29 -0.54 -6.75
CA THR A 59 7.64 0.72 -7.42
C THR A 59 6.74 1.85 -6.97
N LEU A 60 7.23 3.10 -7.11
CA LEU A 60 6.44 4.29 -6.81
C LEU A 60 5.18 4.36 -7.68
N GLU A 61 5.31 4.05 -8.98
CA GLU A 61 4.19 3.96 -9.93
C GLU A 61 3.10 3.00 -9.43
N LYS A 62 3.47 1.76 -9.05
CA LYS A 62 2.51 0.78 -8.52
C LYS A 62 1.84 1.23 -7.22
N ARG A 63 2.54 2.01 -6.38
CA ARG A 63 1.94 2.61 -5.18
C ARG A 63 0.89 3.65 -5.55
N ILE A 64 1.23 4.55 -6.47
CA ILE A 64 0.31 5.57 -6.97
C ILE A 64 -0.92 4.91 -7.60
N ASP A 65 -0.71 3.94 -8.49
CA ASP A 65 -1.79 3.20 -9.15
C ASP A 65 -2.69 2.47 -8.15
N ARG A 66 -2.10 1.84 -7.13
CA ARG A 66 -2.86 1.12 -6.10
C ARG A 66 -3.70 2.07 -5.25
N TYR A 67 -3.17 3.23 -4.90
CA TYR A 67 -3.89 4.27 -4.18
C TYR A 67 -5.03 4.84 -5.06
N VAL A 68 -4.73 5.26 -6.29
CA VAL A 68 -5.71 5.84 -7.22
C VAL A 68 -6.82 4.83 -7.56
N GLY A 69 -6.47 3.55 -7.73
CA GLY A 69 -7.42 2.48 -8.01
C GLY A 69 -8.38 2.13 -6.87
N GLY A 70 -8.14 2.62 -5.65
CA GLY A 70 -9.07 2.49 -4.53
C GLY A 70 -10.02 3.69 -4.35
N LEU A 71 -9.86 4.75 -5.16
CA LEU A 71 -10.68 5.96 -5.07
C LEU A 71 -12.04 5.80 -5.77
N PRO A 72 -13.05 6.61 -5.39
CA PRO A 72 -14.29 6.69 -6.15
C PRO A 72 -14.03 7.20 -7.56
N ALA A 73 -14.81 6.69 -8.54
CA ALA A 73 -14.61 7.01 -9.95
C ALA A 73 -14.61 8.53 -10.27
N CYS A 74 -15.42 9.31 -9.55
CA CYS A 74 -15.47 10.77 -9.71
C CYS A 74 -14.16 11.47 -9.34
N ILE A 75 -13.39 10.92 -8.39
CA ILE A 75 -12.11 11.48 -7.92
C ILE A 75 -10.97 10.89 -8.74
N GLN A 76 -11.06 9.60 -9.09
CA GLN A 76 -10.05 8.89 -9.85
C GLN A 76 -9.66 9.63 -11.14
N GLY A 77 -10.66 10.10 -11.91
CA GLY A 77 -10.41 10.86 -13.14
C GLY A 77 -9.60 12.13 -12.91
N MET A 78 -9.92 12.89 -11.85
CA MET A 78 -9.21 14.13 -11.50
C MET A 78 -7.76 13.86 -11.11
N VAL A 79 -7.52 12.83 -10.31
CA VAL A 79 -6.17 12.47 -9.87
C VAL A 79 -5.34 11.94 -11.04
N VAL A 80 -5.90 11.10 -11.90
CA VAL A 80 -5.20 10.61 -13.11
C VAL A 80 -4.82 11.77 -14.03
N SER A 81 -5.72 12.73 -14.28
CA SER A 81 -5.41 13.90 -15.10
C SER A 81 -4.34 14.80 -14.49
N ALA A 82 -4.20 14.82 -13.16
CA ALA A 82 -3.16 15.56 -12.47
C ALA A 82 -1.76 14.92 -12.59
N ASN A 83 -1.68 13.67 -13.10
CA ASN A 83 -0.45 12.91 -13.30
C ASN A 83 0.53 13.01 -12.10
N PRO A 84 0.13 12.52 -10.92
CA PRO A 84 0.92 12.67 -9.71
C PRO A 84 2.28 11.97 -9.84
N ALA A 85 3.34 12.67 -9.46
CA ALA A 85 4.70 12.12 -9.41
C ALA A 85 5.02 11.46 -8.07
N THR A 86 4.15 11.62 -7.06
CA THR A 86 4.30 11.07 -5.71
C THR A 86 2.96 10.61 -5.14
N VAL A 87 2.97 9.78 -4.09
CA VAL A 87 1.72 9.36 -3.42
C VAL A 87 1.04 10.56 -2.74
N GLU A 88 1.81 11.48 -2.16
CA GLU A 88 1.31 12.67 -1.48
C GLU A 88 0.61 13.64 -2.44
N SER A 89 1.13 13.76 -3.67
CA SER A 89 0.46 14.53 -4.71
C SER A 89 -0.83 13.87 -5.20
N ALA A 90 -0.92 12.54 -5.17
CA ALA A 90 -2.18 11.82 -5.40
C ALA A 90 -3.18 12.00 -4.24
N ILE A 91 -2.70 12.07 -2.99
CA ILE A 91 -3.53 12.29 -1.79
C ILE A 91 -4.12 13.69 -1.77
N SER A 92 -3.31 14.73 -1.99
CA SER A 92 -3.73 16.14 -1.93
C SER A 92 -4.76 16.58 -2.99
N LYS A 93 -5.06 15.72 -3.97
CA LYS A 93 -6.01 15.98 -5.07
C LYS A 93 -7.36 15.27 -4.88
N ASN A 94 -7.55 14.63 -3.72
CA ASN A 94 -8.76 13.94 -3.31
C ASN A 94 -9.54 14.79 -2.29
#